data_AF-A0A1G2HNL8-F1
#
_entry.id   AF-A0A1G2HNL8-F1
#
_cell.length_a   1.000
_cell.length_b   1.000
_cell.length_c   1.000
_cell.angle_alpha   90.00
_cell.angle_beta   90.00
_cell.angle_gamma   90.00
#
_symmetry.space_group_name_H-M   'P 1'
#
loop_
_entity.id
_entity.type
_entity.pdbx_description
1 polymer ?
#
loop_
_entity_poly.entity_id
_entity_poly.type
_entity_poly.pdbx_seq_one_letter_code
_entity_poly.pdbx_strand_id
1 'polypeptide(L)'
;MENNKNIILTVVIVALIALAALGVYYYNQEIPENGDSTTNGTEQGKMILGITDAAASMENISSVWLTVNKVEIHDETKGWIVVSNETKQYDLLALKQSGAIALLATADIDAGTYNQVRIMVSKVVVVENGVEKEAKLPSKELKIVGRFVVNEDKTSTAVFDFLADKSLHVTGNGKIIFAPVIKLDSKSNADVQVKTNSEVTINGGRKEDEKTVGMDEKGELKVNFILDTKDGVDILGDVIKIMVKGESESNAKISANTAIDTAVDKGYLDVALSVKMTTQNNTKAWMVSGLKDLELKNILINASTGTVITAE
;
A
#
# COMPACT_ATOMS: atom_id res chain seq x y z
N MET A 1 58.01 -62.61 18.46
CA MET A 1 56.52 -62.55 18.42
C MET A 1 56.13 -61.41 17.52
N GLU A 2 56.39 -61.62 16.23
CA GLU A 2 56.34 -60.66 15.13
C GLU A 2 55.02 -60.69 14.34
N ASN A 3 54.00 -61.40 14.81
CA ASN A 3 52.75 -61.59 14.05
C ASN A 3 51.62 -60.58 14.37
N ASN A 4 51.77 -59.72 15.38
CA ASN A 4 50.72 -58.74 15.74
C ASN A 4 50.98 -57.32 15.24
N LYS A 5 52.16 -57.03 14.68
CA LYS A 5 52.47 -55.73 14.07
C LYS A 5 51.99 -55.64 12.62
N ASN A 6 51.94 -56.76 11.89
CA ASN A 6 51.52 -56.79 10.48
C ASN A 6 50.01 -56.70 10.32
N ILE A 7 49.21 -57.23 11.26
CA ILE A 7 47.73 -57.20 11.16
C ILE A 7 47.18 -55.79 11.49
N ILE A 8 47.76 -55.07 12.45
CA ILE A 8 47.34 -53.71 12.82
C ILE A 8 47.76 -52.71 11.73
N LEU A 9 48.88 -52.93 11.03
CA LEU A 9 49.32 -52.10 9.92
C LEU A 9 48.47 -52.30 8.65
N THR A 10 48.00 -53.53 8.36
CA THR A 10 47.13 -53.82 7.21
C THR A 10 45.70 -53.28 7.36
N VAL A 11 45.16 -53.21 8.58
CA VAL A 11 43.80 -52.67 8.83
C VAL A 11 43.77 -51.13 8.76
N VAL A 12 44.86 -50.44 9.12
CA VAL A 12 44.97 -48.97 9.01
C VAL A 12 45.20 -48.51 7.57
N ILE A 13 45.87 -49.31 6.74
CA ILE A 13 46.11 -48.98 5.31
C ILE A 13 44.85 -49.13 4.46
N VAL A 14 43.99 -50.11 4.72
CA VAL A 14 42.74 -50.30 3.95
C VAL A 14 41.67 -49.25 4.30
N ALA A 15 41.63 -48.75 5.54
CA ALA A 15 40.69 -47.71 5.97
C ALA A 15 41.08 -46.29 5.49
N LEU A 16 42.38 -46.00 5.31
CA LEU A 16 42.85 -44.70 4.82
C LEU A 16 42.79 -44.57 3.28
N ILE A 17 42.92 -45.67 2.53
CA ILE A 17 42.78 -45.67 1.07
C ILE A 17 41.31 -45.48 0.65
N ALA A 18 40.35 -45.99 1.42
CA ALA A 18 38.92 -45.82 1.14
C ALA A 18 38.42 -44.36 1.33
N LEU A 19 38.98 -43.61 2.29
CA LEU A 19 38.63 -42.19 2.51
C LEU A 19 39.33 -41.24 1.53
N ALA A 20 40.55 -41.56 1.08
CA ALA A 20 41.23 -40.82 0.03
C ALA A 20 40.61 -41.05 -1.37
N ALA A 21 40.13 -42.28 -1.66
CA ALA A 21 39.47 -42.59 -2.93
C ALA A 21 38.08 -41.91 -3.07
N LEU A 22 37.32 -41.76 -1.98
CA LEU A 22 36.07 -40.99 -1.95
C LEU A 22 36.33 -39.48 -2.06
N GLY A 23 37.36 -38.95 -1.41
CA GLY A 23 37.74 -37.54 -1.51
C GLY A 23 38.23 -37.14 -2.90
N VAL A 24 38.97 -38.00 -3.60
CA VAL A 24 39.42 -37.76 -4.99
C VAL A 24 38.29 -37.97 -6.00
N TYR A 25 37.36 -38.91 -5.76
CA TYR A 25 36.18 -39.11 -6.60
C TYR A 25 35.23 -37.89 -6.62
N TYR A 26 35.10 -37.17 -5.50
CA TYR A 26 34.31 -35.95 -5.42
C TYR A 26 35.09 -34.66 -5.76
N TYR A 27 36.42 -34.70 -5.88
CA TYR A 27 37.24 -33.51 -6.11
C TYR A 27 37.73 -33.34 -7.56
N ASN A 28 37.91 -34.42 -8.34
CA ASN A 28 38.48 -34.33 -9.69
C ASN A 28 37.60 -34.96 -10.78
N GLN A 29 36.43 -34.38 -11.03
CA GLN A 29 35.87 -34.37 -12.38
C GLN A 29 36.00 -32.97 -12.96
N GLU A 30 37.10 -32.74 -13.67
CA GLU A 30 37.23 -31.65 -14.64
C GLU A 30 36.77 -32.12 -16.03
N ILE A 31 36.46 -31.12 -16.87
CA ILE A 31 36.24 -31.08 -18.33
C ILE A 31 34.76 -30.82 -18.71
N PRO A 32 34.40 -29.93 -19.68
CA PRO A 32 35.18 -28.91 -20.40
C PRO A 32 34.57 -27.48 -20.37
N GLU A 33 35.43 -26.51 -20.69
CA GLU A 33 35.08 -25.22 -21.28
C GLU A 33 34.44 -25.46 -22.67
N ASN A 34 33.10 -25.35 -22.77
CA ASN A 34 32.34 -24.69 -23.84
C ASN A 34 30.84 -24.86 -23.53
N GLY A 35 30.39 -24.21 -22.47
CA GLY A 35 28.97 -24.03 -22.18
C GLY A 35 28.67 -22.57 -22.47
N ASP A 36 27.93 -22.32 -23.55
CA ASP A 36 27.22 -21.06 -23.75
C ASP A 36 26.67 -20.62 -22.40
N SER A 37 27.26 -19.55 -21.85
CA SER A 37 26.68 -18.87 -20.72
C SER A 37 25.43 -18.21 -21.27
N THR A 38 24.35 -18.99 -21.39
CA THR A 38 23.02 -18.47 -21.22
C THR A 38 23.02 -17.91 -19.81
N THR A 39 23.47 -16.67 -19.67
CA THR A 39 22.89 -15.76 -18.72
C THR A 39 21.39 -15.94 -18.93
N ASN A 40 20.74 -16.75 -18.09
CA ASN A 40 19.35 -16.52 -17.76
C ASN A 40 19.35 -15.19 -17.00
N GLY A 41 19.72 -14.11 -17.69
CA GLY A 41 19.31 -12.78 -17.32
C GLY A 41 17.81 -12.89 -17.28
N THR A 42 17.23 -12.60 -16.13
CA THR A 42 15.78 -12.43 -16.08
C THR A 42 15.45 -11.43 -17.18
N GLU A 43 14.62 -11.86 -18.12
CA GLU A 43 14.12 -11.00 -19.18
C GLU A 43 13.49 -9.78 -18.50
N GLN A 44 14.13 -8.61 -18.56
CA GLN A 44 13.66 -7.41 -17.85
C GLN A 44 12.80 -6.55 -18.77
N GLY A 45 11.87 -5.83 -18.17
CA GLY A 45 11.15 -4.74 -18.81
C GLY A 45 11.12 -3.50 -17.92
N LYS A 46 10.64 -2.40 -18.48
CA LYS A 46 10.58 -1.11 -17.79
C LYS A 46 9.19 -0.86 -17.24
N MET A 47 9.08 -0.56 -15.95
CA MET A 47 7.86 -0.09 -15.32
C MET A 47 7.95 1.40 -14.98
N ILE A 48 7.01 2.20 -15.50
CA ILE A 48 6.89 3.63 -15.21
C ILE A 48 5.58 3.88 -14.45
N LEU A 49 5.71 4.44 -13.25
CA LEU A 49 4.57 4.84 -12.43
C LEU A 49 4.37 6.35 -12.58
N GLY A 50 3.13 6.75 -12.87
CA GLY A 50 2.73 8.14 -13.03
C GLY A 50 1.69 8.55 -12.00
N ILE A 51 1.69 9.82 -11.63
CA ILE A 51 0.67 10.45 -10.79
C ILE A 51 0.08 11.65 -11.52
N THR A 52 -1.23 11.79 -11.46
CA THR A 52 -1.97 12.95 -12.00
C THR A 52 -3.21 13.20 -11.17
N ASP A 53 -4.01 14.19 -11.56
CA ASP A 53 -5.31 14.46 -10.96
C ASP A 53 -6.29 14.97 -12.02
N ALA A 54 -7.52 14.45 -11.95
CA ALA A 54 -8.64 14.81 -12.81
C ALA A 54 -9.83 15.32 -11.99
N ALA A 55 -9.57 15.95 -10.83
CA ALA A 55 -10.60 16.48 -9.96
C ALA A 55 -11.43 17.57 -10.65
N ALA A 56 -12.70 17.68 -10.25
CA ALA A 56 -13.46 18.89 -10.51
C ALA A 56 -12.79 20.10 -9.82
N SER A 57 -13.03 21.30 -10.34
CA SER A 57 -12.57 22.52 -9.68
C SER A 57 -13.24 22.65 -8.31
N MET A 58 -12.44 22.89 -7.28
CA MET A 58 -12.91 23.13 -5.92
C MET A 58 -12.81 24.62 -5.60
N GLU A 59 -13.87 25.19 -5.04
CA GLU A 59 -13.82 26.56 -4.54
C GLU A 59 -12.89 26.64 -3.32
N ASN A 60 -12.18 27.76 -3.20
CA ASN A 60 -11.33 28.10 -2.04
C ASN A 60 -10.10 27.20 -1.80
N ILE A 61 -9.88 26.15 -2.58
CA ILE A 61 -8.69 25.31 -2.49
C ILE A 61 -7.78 25.58 -3.69
N SER A 62 -6.58 26.09 -3.43
CA SER A 62 -5.62 26.42 -4.49
C SER A 62 -4.59 25.31 -4.76
N SER A 63 -4.26 24.51 -3.74
CA SER A 63 -3.28 23.42 -3.83
C SER A 63 -3.63 22.25 -2.91
N VAL A 64 -3.24 21.05 -3.33
CA VAL A 64 -3.28 19.82 -2.52
C VAL A 64 -1.94 19.12 -2.67
N TRP A 65 -1.04 19.35 -1.72
CA TRP A 65 0.32 18.81 -1.71
C TRP A 65 0.34 17.41 -1.10
N LEU A 66 0.65 16.41 -1.93
CA LEU A 66 0.87 15.02 -1.55
C LEU A 66 2.36 14.73 -1.42
N THR A 67 2.83 14.35 -0.22
CA THR A 67 4.23 13.94 0.00
C THR A 67 4.34 12.42 -0.05
N VAL A 68 4.96 11.88 -1.09
CA VAL A 68 5.23 10.45 -1.27
C VAL A 68 6.68 10.17 -0.90
N ASN A 69 6.94 9.14 -0.11
CA ASN A 69 8.30 8.80 0.33
C ASN A 69 8.77 7.39 0.01
N LYS A 70 7.87 6.52 -0.47
CA LYS A 70 8.22 5.16 -0.90
C LYS A 70 7.17 4.63 -1.87
N VAL A 71 7.62 3.88 -2.86
CA VAL A 71 6.75 3.19 -3.81
C VAL A 71 7.25 1.76 -3.99
N GLU A 72 6.35 0.80 -3.89
CA GLU A 72 6.63 -0.63 -4.03
C GLU A 72 5.65 -1.27 -5.01
N ILE A 73 6.08 -2.32 -5.69
CA ILE A 73 5.25 -3.18 -6.54
C ILE A 73 5.35 -4.62 -6.02
N HIS A 74 4.26 -5.38 -6.11
CA HIS A 74 4.20 -6.73 -5.55
C HIS A 74 4.16 -7.80 -6.64
N ASP A 75 5.08 -8.75 -6.54
CA ASP A 75 5.10 -10.00 -7.29
C ASP A 75 4.66 -11.15 -6.37
N GLU A 76 3.86 -12.09 -6.85
CA GLU A 76 3.34 -13.18 -6.01
C GLU A 76 4.42 -14.14 -5.50
N THR A 77 5.55 -14.23 -6.18
CA THR A 77 6.65 -15.14 -5.86
C THR A 77 7.74 -14.42 -5.06
N LYS A 78 8.06 -13.17 -5.42
CA LYS A 78 9.17 -12.38 -4.84
C LYS A 78 8.71 -11.46 -3.71
N GLY A 79 7.41 -11.22 -3.59
CA GLY A 79 6.84 -10.28 -2.63
C GLY A 79 7.02 -8.82 -3.07
N TRP A 80 7.20 -7.94 -2.09
CA TRP A 80 7.33 -6.49 -2.33
C TRP A 80 8.71 -6.12 -2.87
N ILE A 81 8.72 -5.45 -4.02
CA ILE A 81 9.90 -4.88 -4.67
C ILE A 81 9.81 -3.37 -4.57
N VAL A 82 10.85 -2.75 -4.00
CA VAL A 82 10.92 -1.29 -3.90
C VAL A 82 11.31 -0.70 -5.25
N VAL A 83 10.44 0.16 -5.80
CA VAL A 83 10.71 0.87 -7.07
C VAL A 83 11.11 2.33 -6.86
N SER A 84 10.88 2.88 -5.67
CA SER A 84 11.42 4.18 -5.25
C SER A 84 11.43 4.32 -3.72
N ASN A 85 12.48 4.94 -3.17
CA ASN A 85 12.56 5.44 -1.80
C ASN A 85 12.75 6.97 -1.76
N GLU A 86 12.59 7.65 -2.90
CA GLU A 86 12.77 9.09 -2.98
C GLU A 86 11.55 9.80 -2.39
N THR A 87 11.80 10.84 -1.58
CA THR A 87 10.73 11.71 -1.11
C THR A 87 10.44 12.79 -2.15
N LYS A 88 9.20 12.83 -2.64
CA LYS A 88 8.70 13.77 -3.64
C LYS A 88 7.38 14.39 -3.21
N GLN A 89 7.15 15.62 -3.64
CA GLN A 89 5.90 16.34 -3.40
C GLN A 89 5.21 16.60 -4.73
N TYR A 90 3.89 16.40 -4.75
CA TYR A 90 3.04 16.60 -5.91
C TYR A 90 1.88 17.51 -5.52
N ASP A 91 1.71 18.65 -6.20
CA ASP A 91 0.47 19.42 -6.09
C ASP A 91 -0.55 18.86 -7.08
N LEU A 92 -1.54 18.15 -6.56
CA LEU A 92 -2.57 17.52 -7.38
C LEU A 92 -3.32 18.56 -8.22
N LEU A 93 -3.58 19.76 -7.67
CA LEU A 93 -4.30 20.79 -8.42
C LEU A 93 -3.45 21.43 -9.51
N ALA A 94 -2.13 21.51 -9.34
CA ALA A 94 -1.23 21.92 -10.41
C ALA A 94 -1.17 20.88 -11.54
N LEU A 95 -1.18 19.58 -11.21
CA LEU A 95 -1.26 18.50 -12.19
C LEU A 95 -2.58 18.55 -12.97
N LYS A 96 -3.70 18.73 -12.28
CA LYS A 96 -5.01 18.93 -12.90
C LYS A 96 -5.06 20.14 -13.82
N GLN A 97 -4.51 21.28 -13.39
CA GLN A 97 -4.51 22.51 -14.18
C GLN A 97 -3.68 22.39 -15.46
N SER A 98 -2.53 21.71 -15.38
CA SER A 98 -1.65 21.49 -16.53
C SER A 98 -2.07 20.30 -17.40
N GLY A 99 -2.89 19.38 -16.87
CA GLY A 99 -3.17 18.09 -17.49
C GLY A 99 -1.96 17.14 -17.52
N ALA A 100 -0.93 17.44 -16.73
CA ALA A 100 0.32 16.69 -16.73
C ALA A 100 0.21 15.39 -15.92
N ILE A 101 0.90 14.36 -16.40
CA ILE A 101 1.25 13.18 -15.60
C ILE A 101 2.67 13.39 -15.10
N ALA A 102 2.87 13.45 -13.79
CA ALA A 102 4.20 13.51 -13.21
C ALA A 102 4.76 12.11 -12.95
N LEU A 103 6.08 11.95 -13.07
CA LEU A 103 6.77 10.71 -12.76
C LEU A 103 6.72 10.46 -11.24
N LEU A 104 6.11 9.34 -10.88
CA LEU A 104 6.09 8.82 -9.52
C LEU A 104 7.35 7.97 -9.25
N ALA A 105 7.60 6.99 -10.11
CA ALA A 105 8.77 6.12 -10.05
C ALA A 105 9.06 5.49 -11.42
N THR A 106 10.29 5.01 -11.61
CA THR A 106 10.68 4.18 -12.75
C THR A 106 11.57 3.06 -12.25
N ALA A 107 11.40 1.85 -12.77
CA ALA A 107 12.25 0.71 -12.43
C ALA A 107 12.37 -0.25 -13.61
N ASP A 108 13.55 -0.80 -13.81
CA ASP A 108 13.74 -1.99 -14.63
C ASP A 108 13.53 -3.21 -13.72
N ILE A 109 12.54 -4.03 -14.04
CA ILE A 109 12.09 -5.17 -13.23
C ILE A 109 11.85 -6.37 -14.14
N ASP A 110 11.91 -7.57 -13.57
CA ASP A 110 11.73 -8.80 -14.32
C ASP A 110 10.37 -8.83 -15.03
N ALA A 111 10.34 -9.38 -16.24
CA ALA A 111 9.13 -9.63 -16.99
C ALA A 111 8.22 -10.56 -16.19
N GLY A 112 6.93 -10.23 -16.15
CA GLY A 112 5.99 -10.90 -15.28
C GLY A 112 4.70 -10.11 -15.08
N THR A 113 3.81 -10.68 -14.27
CA THR A 113 2.58 -10.02 -13.83
C THR A 113 2.68 -9.72 -12.35
N TYR A 114 2.48 -8.45 -12.01
CA TYR A 114 2.42 -7.94 -10.65
C TYR A 114 0.96 -7.64 -10.30
N ASN A 115 0.60 -7.77 -9.03
CA ASN A 115 -0.80 -7.73 -8.59
C ASN A 115 -1.13 -6.55 -7.65
N GLN A 116 -0.12 -5.82 -7.17
CA GLN A 116 -0.33 -4.67 -6.28
C GLN A 116 0.74 -3.59 -6.48
N VAL A 117 0.36 -2.33 -6.26
CA VAL A 117 1.28 -1.21 -6.02
C VAL A 117 0.96 -0.60 -4.67
N ARG A 118 2.01 -0.30 -3.90
CA ARG A 118 1.91 0.40 -2.62
C ARG A 118 2.60 1.76 -2.74
N ILE A 119 1.86 2.83 -2.44
CA ILE A 119 2.39 4.20 -2.37
C ILE A 119 2.33 4.63 -0.91
N MET A 120 3.48 4.97 -0.33
CA MET A 120 3.56 5.51 1.04
C MET A 120 3.49 7.02 0.98
N VAL A 121 2.45 7.57 1.61
CA VAL A 121 2.18 9.01 1.72
C VAL A 121 2.46 9.44 3.15
N SER A 122 3.48 10.27 3.33
CA SER A 122 3.88 10.72 4.67
C SER A 122 3.05 11.90 5.16
N LYS A 123 2.56 12.75 4.24
CA LYS A 123 1.87 14.01 4.56
C LYS A 123 0.96 14.48 3.42
N VAL A 124 -0.17 15.08 3.78
CA VAL A 124 -1.04 15.86 2.86
C VAL A 124 -1.25 17.26 3.41
N VAL A 125 -0.97 18.29 2.62
CA VAL A 125 -1.23 19.69 2.98
C VAL A 125 -2.17 20.30 1.95
N VAL A 126 -3.26 20.89 2.42
CA VAL A 126 -4.25 21.60 1.61
C VAL A 126 -4.08 23.09 1.82
N VAL A 127 -4.02 23.86 0.74
CA VAL A 127 -4.02 25.33 0.80
C VAL A 127 -5.45 25.81 0.58
N GLU A 128 -6.14 26.13 1.68
CA GLU A 128 -7.52 26.61 1.69
C GLU A 128 -7.53 28.10 2.04
N ASN A 129 -8.08 28.94 1.16
CA ASN A 129 -8.09 30.40 1.31
C ASN A 129 -6.68 31.01 1.57
N GLY A 130 -5.65 30.42 0.96
CA GLY A 130 -4.26 30.83 1.16
C GLY A 130 -3.64 30.37 2.48
N VAL A 131 -4.35 29.58 3.29
CA VAL A 131 -3.84 29.02 4.55
C VAL A 131 -3.55 27.53 4.38
N GLU A 132 -2.33 27.13 4.77
CA GLU A 132 -1.95 25.72 4.79
C GLU A 132 -2.61 24.99 5.97
N LYS A 133 -3.27 23.87 5.66
CA LYS A 133 -3.87 22.96 6.63
C LYS A 133 -3.39 21.54 6.33
N GLU A 134 -2.85 20.87 7.34
CA GLU A 134 -2.58 19.44 7.23
C GLU A 134 -3.89 18.65 7.23
N ALA A 135 -4.06 17.77 6.25
CA ALA A 135 -5.23 16.90 6.16
C ALA A 135 -4.93 15.56 6.85
N LYS A 136 -5.92 15.06 7.61
CA LYS A 136 -5.86 13.73 8.20
C LYS A 136 -5.97 12.67 7.12
N LEU A 137 -4.96 11.82 7.02
CA LEU A 137 -5.02 10.58 6.24
C LEU A 137 -5.61 9.45 7.11
N PRO A 138 -6.61 8.69 6.63
CA PRO A 138 -7.05 7.46 7.30
C PRO A 138 -5.90 6.43 7.40
N SER A 139 -5.08 6.32 6.34
CA SER A 139 -3.84 5.55 6.34
C SER A 139 -2.77 6.24 5.48
N LYS A 140 -1.51 6.08 5.89
CA LYS A 140 -0.33 6.50 5.13
C LYS A 140 0.04 5.53 4.01
N GLU A 141 -0.60 4.37 3.96
CA GLU A 141 -0.38 3.34 2.95
C GLU A 141 -1.53 3.32 1.94
N LEU A 142 -1.23 3.61 0.67
CA LEU A 142 -2.17 3.42 -0.44
C LEU A 142 -1.84 2.09 -1.12
N LYS A 143 -2.55 1.03 -0.76
CA LYS A 143 -2.39 -0.30 -1.37
C LYS A 143 -3.39 -0.52 -2.51
N ILE A 144 -2.96 -0.28 -3.75
CA ILE A 144 -3.77 -0.45 -4.94
C ILE A 144 -3.62 -1.86 -5.49
N VAL A 145 -4.71 -2.63 -5.48
CA VAL A 145 -4.77 -3.97 -6.10
C VAL A 145 -5.15 -3.83 -7.57
N GLY A 146 -4.32 -4.37 -8.45
CA GLY A 146 -4.50 -4.25 -9.90
C GLY A 146 -3.63 -5.20 -10.69
N ARG A 147 -3.85 -5.28 -12.00
CA ARG A 147 -3.02 -6.09 -12.89
C ARG A 147 -1.97 -5.21 -13.57
N PHE A 148 -0.69 -5.50 -13.35
CA PHE A 148 0.41 -4.79 -13.99
C PHE A 148 1.28 -5.81 -14.72
N VAL A 149 1.36 -5.72 -16.05
CA VAL A 149 2.13 -6.67 -16.88
C VAL A 149 3.38 -5.97 -17.37
N VAL A 150 4.55 -6.56 -17.14
CA VAL A 150 5.84 -6.14 -17.69
C VAL A 150 6.32 -7.21 -18.65
N ASN A 151 6.61 -6.83 -19.89
CA ASN A 151 7.17 -7.74 -20.90
C ASN A 151 8.64 -7.37 -21.15
N GLU A 152 9.43 -8.36 -21.57
CA GLU A 152 10.84 -8.20 -21.93
C GLU A 152 11.05 -7.07 -22.94
N ASP A 153 12.04 -6.20 -22.69
CA ASP A 153 12.44 -5.10 -23.58
C ASP A 153 11.28 -4.16 -23.98
N LYS A 154 10.21 -4.13 -23.17
CA LYS A 154 9.06 -3.25 -23.33
C LYS A 154 8.86 -2.35 -22.12
N THR A 155 8.22 -1.22 -22.37
CA THR A 155 7.80 -0.30 -21.32
C THR A 155 6.34 -0.51 -20.97
N SER A 156 6.06 -0.55 -19.69
CA SER A 156 4.73 -0.68 -19.10
C SER A 156 4.50 0.49 -18.15
N THR A 157 3.23 0.87 -17.98
CA THR A 157 2.84 2.05 -17.21
C THR A 157 1.72 1.74 -16.24
N ALA A 158 1.72 2.42 -15.09
CA ALA A 158 0.52 2.57 -14.27
C ALA A 158 0.39 4.03 -13.86
N VAL A 159 -0.75 4.63 -14.19
CA VAL A 159 -1.08 6.02 -13.82
C VAL A 159 -2.11 5.98 -12.70
N PHE A 160 -1.79 6.68 -11.62
CA PHE A 160 -2.68 6.91 -10.48
C PHE A 160 -3.26 8.32 -10.62
N ASP A 161 -4.45 8.38 -11.19
CA ASP A 161 -5.23 9.61 -11.39
C ASP A 161 -6.09 9.87 -10.16
N PHE A 162 -5.62 10.80 -9.31
CA PHE A 162 -6.33 11.19 -8.10
C PHE A 162 -7.56 12.03 -8.46
N LEU A 163 -8.60 11.92 -7.62
CA LEU A 163 -9.79 12.76 -7.68
C LEU A 163 -9.86 13.55 -6.38
N ALA A 164 -9.04 14.60 -6.26
CA ALA A 164 -8.94 15.41 -5.04
C ALA A 164 -10.30 15.96 -4.57
N ASP A 165 -11.21 16.31 -5.48
CA ASP A 165 -12.58 16.76 -5.22
C ASP A 165 -13.45 15.71 -4.52
N LYS A 166 -13.17 14.42 -4.77
CA LYS A 166 -13.85 13.29 -4.12
C LYS A 166 -13.08 12.74 -2.92
N SER A 167 -11.85 13.20 -2.73
CA SER A 167 -10.95 12.73 -1.67
C SER A 167 -10.97 13.62 -0.44
N LEU A 168 -11.35 14.89 -0.59
CA LEU A 168 -11.34 15.89 0.48
C LEU A 168 -12.68 15.95 1.20
N HIS A 169 -12.64 15.83 2.52
CA HIS A 169 -13.80 15.93 3.39
C HIS A 169 -13.52 16.97 4.49
N VAL A 170 -14.33 18.01 4.56
CA VAL A 170 -14.23 19.06 5.57
C VAL A 170 -15.19 18.76 6.71
N THR A 171 -14.66 18.69 7.92
CA THR A 171 -15.43 18.50 9.15
C THR A 171 -16.17 19.77 9.55
N GLY A 172 -17.18 19.66 10.42
CA GLY A 172 -17.94 20.83 10.89
C GLY A 172 -17.11 21.89 11.63
N ASN A 173 -15.92 21.54 12.12
CA ASN A 173 -14.98 22.45 12.78
C ASN A 173 -13.82 22.91 11.86
N GLY A 174 -13.88 22.61 10.55
CA GLY A 174 -12.94 23.11 9.56
C GLY A 174 -11.61 22.35 9.46
N LYS A 175 -11.45 21.23 10.17
CA LYS A 175 -10.39 20.24 9.90
C LYS A 175 -10.70 19.47 8.61
N ILE A 176 -9.66 18.95 7.97
CA ILE A 176 -9.75 18.27 6.67
C ILE A 176 -9.31 16.82 6.81
N ILE A 177 -10.05 15.91 6.17
CA ILE A 177 -9.66 14.52 5.94
C ILE A 177 -9.40 14.34 4.46
N PHE A 178 -8.30 13.66 4.11
CA PHE A 178 -8.01 13.24 2.75
C PHE A 178 -8.13 11.72 2.68
N ALA A 179 -9.27 11.22 2.18
CA ALA A 179 -9.54 9.81 1.93
C ALA A 179 -9.43 9.57 0.42
N PRO A 180 -8.26 9.16 -0.10
CA PRO A 180 -7.99 9.20 -1.54
C PRO A 180 -8.98 8.38 -2.37
N VAL A 181 -9.47 8.98 -3.45
CA VAL A 181 -10.14 8.31 -4.56
C VAL A 181 -9.24 8.39 -5.77
N ILE A 182 -8.90 7.23 -6.34
CA ILE A 182 -7.87 7.08 -7.36
C ILE A 182 -8.42 6.23 -8.49
N LYS A 183 -8.32 6.73 -9.72
CA LYS A 183 -8.45 5.93 -10.94
C LYS A 183 -7.10 5.36 -11.30
N LEU A 184 -7.06 4.04 -11.46
CA LEU A 184 -5.93 3.33 -12.02
C LEU A 184 -6.13 3.18 -13.53
N ASP A 185 -5.14 3.53 -14.33
CA ASP A 185 -4.99 3.10 -15.74
C ASP A 185 -3.62 2.44 -15.90
N SER A 186 -3.61 1.14 -16.22
CA SER A 186 -2.37 0.37 -16.43
C SER A 186 -2.29 -0.21 -17.83
N LYS A 187 -1.08 -0.15 -18.41
CA LYS A 187 -0.82 -0.56 -19.79
C LYS A 187 0.51 -1.30 -19.89
N SER A 188 0.57 -2.33 -20.72
CA SER A 188 1.83 -2.94 -21.16
C SER A 188 2.18 -2.48 -22.57
N ASN A 189 3.45 -2.59 -22.95
CA ASN A 189 3.93 -2.31 -24.31
C ASN A 189 3.60 -0.88 -24.81
N ALA A 190 3.66 0.10 -23.91
CA ALA A 190 3.44 1.50 -24.22
C ALA A 190 4.72 2.16 -24.75
N ASP A 191 4.56 3.15 -25.62
CA ASP A 191 5.63 4.08 -25.96
C ASP A 191 5.57 5.25 -24.96
N VAL A 192 6.66 5.48 -24.23
CA VAL A 192 6.69 6.42 -23.11
C VAL A 192 7.87 7.36 -23.23
N GLN A 193 7.59 8.65 -23.12
CA GLN A 193 8.60 9.70 -23.06
C GLN A 193 8.53 10.36 -21.68
N VAL A 194 9.65 10.35 -20.97
CA VAL A 194 9.83 11.11 -19.72
C VAL A 194 10.62 12.37 -20.07
N LYS A 195 9.98 13.52 -19.93
CA LYS A 195 10.58 14.84 -20.20
C LYS A 195 11.54 15.24 -19.07
N THR A 196 12.38 16.24 -19.31
CA THR A 196 13.38 16.74 -18.34
C THR A 196 12.76 17.31 -17.07
N ASN A 197 11.52 17.79 -17.13
CA ASN A 197 10.72 18.25 -16.00
C ASN A 197 9.99 17.09 -15.26
N SER A 198 10.34 15.83 -15.55
CA SER A 198 9.68 14.64 -14.99
C SER A 198 8.21 14.47 -15.38
N GLU A 199 7.75 15.14 -16.44
CA GLU A 199 6.44 14.87 -17.04
C GLU A 199 6.50 13.63 -17.92
N VAL A 200 5.48 12.78 -17.82
CA VAL A 200 5.36 11.51 -18.55
C VAL A 200 4.33 11.65 -19.65
N THR A 201 4.70 11.33 -20.88
CA THR A 201 3.79 11.19 -22.02
C THR A 201 3.70 9.73 -22.41
N ILE A 202 2.48 9.20 -22.52
CA ILE A 202 2.22 7.78 -22.80
C ILE A 202 1.42 7.67 -24.09
N ASN A 203 1.94 6.93 -25.07
CA ASN A 203 1.30 6.67 -26.35
C ASN A 203 1.08 5.17 -26.54
N GLY A 204 -0.13 4.79 -26.99
CA GLY A 204 -0.47 3.40 -27.26
C GLY A 204 -0.43 2.51 -26.00
N GLY A 205 -0.03 1.25 -26.20
CA GLY A 205 -0.01 0.21 -25.17
C GLY A 205 -1.30 -0.62 -25.09
N ARG A 206 -1.18 -1.84 -24.57
CA ARG A 206 -2.29 -2.74 -24.27
C ARG A 206 -2.80 -2.44 -22.86
N LYS A 207 -4.07 -2.08 -22.72
CA LYS A 207 -4.71 -1.89 -21.41
C LYS A 207 -4.74 -3.21 -20.63
N GLU A 208 -4.23 -3.20 -19.40
CA GLU A 208 -4.24 -4.36 -18.49
C GLU A 208 -5.32 -4.24 -17.43
N ASP A 209 -5.53 -3.04 -16.90
CA ASP A 209 -6.47 -2.77 -15.82
C ASP A 209 -6.90 -1.30 -15.86
N GLU A 210 -8.18 -1.07 -15.59
CA GLU A 210 -8.77 0.25 -15.40
C GLU A 210 -9.86 0.15 -14.33
N LYS A 211 -9.70 0.86 -13.22
CA LYS A 211 -10.69 0.85 -12.14
C LYS A 211 -10.59 2.11 -11.29
N THR A 212 -11.64 2.40 -10.53
CA THR A 212 -11.59 3.40 -9.45
C THR A 212 -11.50 2.67 -8.12
N VAL A 213 -10.62 3.13 -7.23
CA VAL A 213 -10.56 2.71 -5.83
C VAL A 213 -10.70 3.93 -4.93
N GLY A 214 -11.30 3.75 -3.75
CA GLY A 214 -11.36 4.81 -2.75
C GLY A 214 -11.08 4.28 -1.35
N MET A 215 -10.54 5.15 -0.51
CA MET A 215 -10.14 4.82 0.86
C MET A 215 -11.32 4.99 1.82
N ASP A 216 -11.53 4.01 2.69
CA ASP A 216 -12.49 4.11 3.78
C ASP A 216 -11.90 4.80 5.03
N GLU A 217 -12.72 4.98 6.05
CA GLU A 217 -12.34 5.65 7.30
C GLU A 217 -11.26 4.90 8.10
N LYS A 218 -10.98 3.64 7.73
CA LYS A 218 -10.00 2.76 8.39
C LYS A 218 -8.70 2.66 7.58
N GLY A 219 -8.63 3.31 6.42
CA GLY A 219 -7.45 3.28 5.56
C GLY A 219 -7.41 2.16 4.52
N GLU A 220 -8.50 1.42 4.33
CA GLU A 220 -8.57 0.36 3.33
C GLU A 220 -9.04 0.91 1.97
N LEU A 221 -8.29 0.63 0.89
CA LEU A 221 -8.72 0.95 -0.47
C LEU A 221 -9.69 -0.13 -1.00
N LYS A 222 -10.85 0.31 -1.48
CA LYS A 222 -11.92 -0.56 -2.01
C LYS A 222 -12.30 -0.12 -3.42
N VAL A 223 -12.58 -1.10 -4.28
CA VAL A 223 -13.03 -0.85 -5.66
C VAL A 223 -14.39 -0.14 -5.65
N ASN A 224 -14.52 0.91 -6.45
CA ASN A 224 -15.72 1.73 -6.61
C ASN A 224 -16.28 2.30 -5.29
N PHE A 225 -15.41 2.55 -4.32
CA PHE A 225 -15.78 3.15 -3.04
C PHE A 225 -15.45 4.65 -3.03
N ILE A 226 -16.29 5.42 -2.35
CA ILE A 226 -16.04 6.82 -1.98
C ILE A 226 -16.57 6.96 -0.56
N LEU A 227 -15.80 7.60 0.33
CA LEU A 227 -16.22 7.82 1.71
C LEU A 227 -17.44 8.76 1.73
N ASP A 228 -18.57 8.30 2.31
CA ASP A 228 -19.75 9.14 2.46
C ASP A 228 -19.70 9.89 3.79
N THR A 229 -19.59 11.22 3.70
CA THR A 229 -19.53 12.11 4.86
C THR A 229 -20.71 13.09 4.93
N LYS A 230 -21.77 12.85 4.15
CA LYS A 230 -22.91 13.79 4.01
C LYS A 230 -23.68 13.99 5.32
N ASP A 231 -23.80 12.94 6.13
CA ASP A 231 -24.47 13.01 7.44
C ASP A 231 -23.57 13.58 8.54
N GLY A 232 -22.28 13.79 8.25
CA GLY A 232 -21.31 14.40 9.15
C GLY A 232 -20.03 13.57 9.31
N VAL A 233 -18.93 14.28 9.54
CA VAL A 233 -17.61 13.72 9.83
C VAL A 233 -16.87 14.63 10.80
N ASP A 234 -16.09 14.04 11.70
CA ASP A 234 -15.23 14.76 12.65
C ASP A 234 -13.93 13.99 12.92
N ILE A 235 -12.98 14.65 13.58
CA ILE A 235 -11.69 14.08 14.01
C ILE A 235 -11.56 14.21 15.53
N LEU A 236 -11.59 13.07 16.22
CA LEU A 236 -11.43 12.92 17.66
C LEU A 236 -10.00 12.46 17.99
N GLY A 237 -9.12 13.42 18.26
CA GLY A 237 -7.68 13.13 18.34
C GLY A 237 -7.17 12.65 16.98
N ASP A 238 -6.78 11.38 16.88
CA ASP A 238 -6.37 10.72 15.64
C ASP A 238 -7.45 9.85 15.00
N VAL A 239 -8.63 9.73 15.64
CA VAL A 239 -9.72 8.85 15.20
C VAL A 239 -10.69 9.61 14.31
N ILE A 240 -11.05 9.02 13.16
CA ILE A 240 -12.09 9.57 12.27
C ILE A 240 -13.46 9.13 12.78
N LYS A 241 -14.33 10.10 13.10
CA LYS A 241 -15.72 9.84 13.46
C LYS A 241 -16.61 10.01 12.23
N ILE A 242 -17.35 8.96 11.87
CA ILE A 242 -18.32 9.00 10.76
C ILE A 242 -19.74 8.99 11.33
N MET A 243 -20.56 9.94 10.87
CA MET A 243 -22.01 9.91 11.10
C MET A 243 -22.66 9.07 10.01
N VAL A 244 -23.40 8.04 10.41
CA VAL A 244 -24.03 7.11 9.48
C VAL A 244 -25.48 7.53 9.25
N LYS A 245 -25.91 7.53 7.98
CA LYS A 245 -27.30 7.82 7.61
C LYS A 245 -28.30 7.01 8.42
N GLY A 246 -29.25 7.69 9.04
CA GLY A 246 -30.31 7.07 9.85
C GLY A 246 -29.89 6.69 11.27
N GLU A 247 -28.61 6.81 11.61
CA GLU A 247 -28.12 6.67 12.98
C GLU A 247 -28.12 8.02 13.69
N SER A 248 -28.29 7.99 15.00
CA SER A 248 -28.31 9.20 15.83
C SER A 248 -27.72 8.91 17.19
N GLU A 249 -26.91 9.85 17.67
CA GLU A 249 -26.37 9.85 19.04
C GLU A 249 -27.41 10.21 20.10
N SER A 250 -28.64 10.56 19.70
CA SER A 250 -29.74 10.76 20.64
C SER A 250 -29.88 9.56 21.58
N ASN A 251 -29.97 9.85 22.88
CA ASN A 251 -30.08 8.88 23.97
C ASN A 251 -28.84 7.98 24.18
N ALA A 252 -27.73 8.21 23.47
CA ALA A 252 -26.45 7.63 23.86
C ALA A 252 -26.02 8.24 25.21
N LYS A 253 -25.72 7.38 26.18
CA LYS A 253 -25.18 7.79 27.48
C LYS A 253 -23.66 7.81 27.49
N ILE A 254 -23.04 7.08 26.57
CA ILE A 254 -21.60 6.97 26.38
C ILE A 254 -21.20 7.79 25.16
N SER A 255 -20.18 8.63 25.30
CA SER A 255 -19.64 9.41 24.19
C SER A 255 -18.77 8.56 23.26
N ALA A 256 -18.51 9.04 22.05
CA ALA A 256 -17.55 8.42 21.13
C ALA A 256 -16.15 8.33 21.75
N ASN A 257 -15.67 9.38 22.43
CA ASN A 257 -14.39 9.37 23.15
C ASN A 257 -14.35 8.26 24.20
N THR A 258 -15.38 8.16 25.04
CA THR A 258 -15.43 7.11 26.07
C THR A 258 -15.43 5.70 25.46
N ALA A 259 -16.07 5.51 24.29
CA ALA A 259 -16.03 4.25 23.57
C ALA A 259 -14.62 3.96 23.02
N ILE A 260 -13.95 4.95 22.43
CA ILE A 260 -12.56 4.83 21.97
C ILE A 260 -11.65 4.43 23.14
N ASP A 261 -11.71 5.17 24.25
CA ASP A 261 -10.92 4.90 25.46
C ASP A 261 -11.21 3.49 25.97
N THR A 262 -12.48 3.08 26.00
CA THR A 262 -12.86 1.72 26.43
C THR A 262 -12.27 0.63 25.55
N ALA A 263 -12.18 0.84 24.23
CA ALA A 263 -11.61 -0.15 23.31
C ALA A 263 -10.08 -0.25 23.49
N VAL A 264 -9.40 0.87 23.69
CA VAL A 264 -7.94 0.93 23.80
C VAL A 264 -7.46 0.56 25.21
N ASP A 265 -7.99 1.19 26.26
CA ASP A 265 -7.54 1.02 27.65
C ASP A 265 -7.76 -0.40 28.18
N LYS A 266 -8.79 -1.09 27.66
CA LYS A 266 -9.05 -2.49 28.00
C LYS A 266 -8.29 -3.48 27.12
N GLY A 267 -7.45 -2.98 26.21
CA GLY A 267 -6.55 -3.78 25.37
C GLY A 267 -7.21 -4.50 24.20
N TYR A 268 -8.46 -4.16 23.85
CA TYR A 268 -9.13 -4.73 22.68
C TYR A 268 -8.54 -4.21 21.37
N LEU A 269 -8.03 -2.98 21.38
CA LEU A 269 -7.29 -2.36 20.29
C LEU A 269 -5.99 -1.78 20.84
N ASP A 270 -4.92 -1.86 20.06
CA ASP A 270 -3.68 -1.13 20.35
C ASP A 270 -3.79 0.32 19.85
N VAL A 271 -4.50 0.53 18.73
CA VAL A 271 -4.76 1.85 18.13
C VAL A 271 -6.17 1.89 17.56
N ALA A 272 -6.97 2.91 17.92
CA ALA A 272 -8.23 3.19 17.25
C ALA A 272 -8.02 4.03 15.98
N LEU A 273 -8.72 3.70 14.90
CA LEU A 273 -8.65 4.39 13.61
C LEU A 273 -9.94 5.15 13.30
N SER A 274 -11.09 4.52 13.56
CA SER A 274 -12.39 5.15 13.35
C SER A 274 -13.42 4.78 14.41
N VAL A 275 -14.47 5.60 14.50
CA VAL A 275 -15.64 5.32 15.33
C VAL A 275 -16.92 5.75 14.61
N LYS A 276 -17.96 4.92 14.70
CA LYS A 276 -19.30 5.29 14.22
C LYS A 276 -20.41 4.69 15.07
N MET A 277 -21.55 5.37 15.10
CA MET A 277 -22.76 4.84 15.72
C MET A 277 -23.36 3.76 14.80
N THR A 278 -23.84 2.67 15.38
CA THR A 278 -24.57 1.61 14.69
C THR A 278 -25.65 1.03 15.60
N THR A 279 -26.75 0.59 15.02
CA THR A 279 -27.80 -0.13 15.74
C THR A 279 -27.82 -1.60 15.30
N GLN A 280 -27.55 -2.52 16.24
CA GLN A 280 -27.68 -3.95 16.03
C GLN A 280 -28.71 -4.54 16.98
N ASN A 281 -29.69 -5.29 16.47
CA ASN A 281 -30.76 -5.90 17.27
C ASN A 281 -31.44 -4.90 18.23
N ASN A 282 -31.81 -3.73 17.73
CA ASN A 282 -32.38 -2.60 18.49
C ASN A 282 -31.49 -2.05 19.62
N THR A 283 -30.21 -2.42 19.65
CA THR A 283 -29.22 -1.90 20.60
C THR A 283 -28.29 -0.94 19.87
N LYS A 284 -28.28 0.32 20.31
CA LYS A 284 -27.30 1.31 19.84
C LYS A 284 -25.92 0.99 20.41
N ALA A 285 -24.91 1.02 19.55
CA ALA A 285 -23.53 0.77 19.88
C ALA A 285 -22.60 1.70 19.11
N TRP A 286 -21.47 2.00 19.73
CA TRP A 286 -20.31 2.55 19.05
C TRP A 286 -19.51 1.40 18.45
N MET A 287 -19.31 1.42 17.14
CA MET A 287 -18.34 0.56 16.48
C MET A 287 -17.02 1.30 16.36
N VAL A 288 -16.07 0.92 17.22
CA VAL A 288 -14.70 1.42 17.16
C VAL A 288 -13.88 0.46 16.32
N SER A 289 -13.33 0.94 15.21
CA SER A 289 -12.46 0.13 14.34
C SER A 289 -11.01 0.53 14.57
N GLY A 290 -10.11 -0.43 14.62
CA GLY A 290 -8.70 -0.15 14.86
C GLY A 290 -7.81 -1.37 14.67
N LEU A 291 -6.54 -1.23 15.04
CA LEU A 291 -5.57 -2.32 14.94
C LEU A 291 -5.40 -3.01 16.30
N LYS A 292 -5.34 -4.34 16.26
CA LYS A 292 -4.89 -5.20 17.34
C LYS A 292 -3.89 -6.18 16.78
N ASP A 293 -2.66 -6.20 17.29
CA ASP A 293 -1.60 -7.08 16.79
C ASP A 293 -1.40 -6.98 15.26
N LEU A 294 -1.53 -5.75 14.73
CA LEU A 294 -1.50 -5.40 13.30
C LEU A 294 -2.67 -5.91 12.45
N GLU A 295 -3.68 -6.51 13.06
CA GLU A 295 -4.92 -6.90 12.40
C GLU A 295 -6.02 -5.86 12.63
N LEU A 296 -6.81 -5.58 11.60
CA LEU A 296 -7.97 -4.71 11.71
C LEU A 296 -9.10 -5.41 12.46
N LYS A 297 -9.60 -4.77 13.51
CA LYS A 297 -10.64 -5.28 14.42
C LYS A 297 -11.74 -4.26 14.63
N ASN A 298 -12.95 -4.75 14.89
CA ASN A 298 -14.11 -3.94 15.23
C ASN A 298 -14.58 -4.28 16.64
N ILE A 299 -14.68 -3.26 17.49
CA ILE A 299 -15.17 -3.39 18.86
C ILE A 299 -16.52 -2.67 18.96
N LEU A 300 -17.57 -3.42 19.29
CA LEU A 300 -18.91 -2.88 19.52
C LEU A 300 -19.10 -2.58 21.00
N ILE A 301 -19.36 -1.33 21.32
CA ILE A 301 -19.54 -0.84 22.69
C ILE A 301 -20.95 -0.31 22.84
N ASN A 302 -21.72 -0.87 23.78
CA ASN A 302 -23.08 -0.45 24.03
C ASN A 302 -23.14 1.05 24.38
N ALA A 303 -23.87 1.83 23.58
CA ALA A 303 -23.92 3.28 23.71
C ALA A 303 -24.65 3.76 24.99
N SER A 304 -25.35 2.87 25.70
CA SER A 304 -26.03 3.18 26.98
C SER A 304 -25.24 2.75 28.21
N THR A 305 -24.50 1.64 28.14
CA THR A 305 -23.84 1.04 29.31
C THR A 305 -22.32 1.06 29.26
N GLY A 306 -21.71 1.28 28.09
CA GLY A 306 -20.26 1.26 27.90
C GLY A 306 -19.65 -0.14 27.95
N THR A 307 -20.48 -1.18 27.98
CA THR A 307 -20.04 -2.57 27.95
C THR A 307 -19.69 -2.99 26.52
N VAL A 308 -18.66 -3.82 26.36
CA VAL A 308 -18.31 -4.42 25.08
C VAL A 308 -19.34 -5.50 24.77
N ILE A 309 -19.97 -5.41 23.60
CA ILE A 309 -20.95 -6.36 23.07
C ILE A 309 -20.21 -7.46 22.33
N THR A 310 -19.32 -7.07 21.41
CA THR A 310 -18.51 -7.97 20.59
C THR A 310 -17.14 -7.34 20.32
N ALA A 311 -16.12 -8.20 20.21
CA ALA A 311 -14.82 -7.87 19.68
C ALA A 311 -14.54 -8.85 18.54
N GLU A 312 -14.56 -8.37 17.30
CA GLU A 312 -14.36 -9.16 16.07
C GLU A 312 -13.07 -8.78 15.37
#